data_AF-A0A7J9YYK1-F1
#
_entry.id   AF-A0A7J9YYK1-F1
#
_cell.length_a   1.000
_cell.length_b   1.000
_cell.length_c   1.000
_cell.angle_alpha   90.00
_cell.angle_beta   90.00
_cell.angle_gamma   90.00
#
_symmetry.space_group_name_H-M   'P 1'
#
loop_
_entity.id
_entity.type
_entity.pdbx_description
1 polymer ?
#
loop_
_entity_poly.entity_id
_entity_poly.type
_entity_poly.pdbx_seq_one_letter_code
_entity_poly.pdbx_strand_id
1 'polypeptide(L)'
;MNTFLDDAVFETPGFAARHFEKQVGQIDAAAGELADSPWAGLLEAADATGEAAAASVGQRAAEAEEEAAERTGLEARRRARDAEELSRRASRRARTETLDLGLALVAAWLRDLAATGEGAPELALTCDRLAELESLAGGVDPRRARRAAELVMDTRRRLGVNVSETLALEALAYRLEFLLGH
;
A
#
# COMPACT_ATOMS: atom_id res chain seq x y z
N MET A 1 24.04 5.13 -31.75
CA MET A 1 24.38 4.03 -30.84
C MET A 1 23.99 4.49 -29.44
N ASN A 2 22.98 3.82 -28.87
CA ASN A 2 22.38 4.03 -27.54
C ASN A 2 23.44 4.33 -26.45
N THR A 3 23.14 5.06 -25.38
CA THR A 3 21.98 4.83 -24.51
C THR A 3 21.64 6.11 -23.72
N PHE A 4 20.47 6.66 -24.01
CA PHE A 4 19.63 7.38 -23.05
C PHE A 4 19.04 6.31 -22.13
N LEU A 5 19.21 6.45 -20.82
CA LEU A 5 18.28 5.93 -19.81
C LEU A 5 18.39 6.87 -18.60
N ASP A 6 17.45 7.80 -18.57
CA ASP A 6 17.13 8.64 -17.42
C ASP A 6 16.86 7.79 -16.18
N ASP A 7 17.36 8.30 -15.05
CA ASP A 7 17.13 7.86 -13.67
C ASP A 7 15.66 8.03 -13.23
N ALA A 8 14.73 7.34 -13.88
CA ALA A 8 13.41 7.08 -13.32
C ALA A 8 13.50 5.80 -12.46
N VAL A 9 13.99 5.93 -11.23
CA VAL A 9 13.85 4.90 -10.21
C VAL A 9 12.36 4.69 -9.97
N PHE A 10 11.79 3.67 -10.63
CA PHE A 10 10.44 3.20 -10.36
C PHE A 10 10.38 2.71 -8.91
N GLU A 11 9.81 3.52 -8.04
CA GLU A 11 9.42 3.13 -6.69
C GLU A 11 8.32 2.05 -6.79
N THR A 12 8.75 0.79 -6.72
CA THR A 12 7.82 -0.35 -6.69
C THR A 12 6.86 -0.23 -5.49
N PRO A 13 5.61 -0.73 -5.58
CA PRO A 13 4.64 -0.74 -4.47
C PRO A 13 5.20 -1.33 -3.16
N GLY A 14 6.14 -2.27 -3.29
CA GLY A 14 6.84 -2.87 -2.16
C GLY A 14 7.78 -1.92 -1.41
N PHE A 15 8.31 -0.87 -2.04
CA PHE A 15 9.20 0.09 -1.37
C PHE A 15 8.43 1.03 -0.42
N ALA A 16 7.26 1.50 -0.83
CA ALA A 16 6.41 2.33 0.01
C ALA A 16 5.68 1.53 1.10
N ALA A 17 5.29 0.28 0.80
CA ALA A 17 4.85 -0.64 1.85
C ALA A 17 5.98 -0.91 2.85
N ARG A 18 7.23 -1.10 2.39
CA ARG A 18 8.42 -1.20 3.26
C ARG A 18 8.71 0.10 4.01
N HIS A 19 8.42 1.27 3.45
CA HIS A 19 8.58 2.54 4.14
C HIS A 19 7.52 2.72 5.23
N PHE A 20 6.27 2.34 4.96
CA PHE A 20 5.20 2.31 5.95
C PHE A 20 5.43 1.23 7.01
N GLU A 21 5.91 0.04 6.64
CA GLU A 21 6.34 -1.01 7.56
C GLU A 21 7.56 -0.59 8.38
N LYS A 22 8.51 0.12 7.78
CA LYS A 22 9.66 0.69 8.50
C LYS A 22 9.22 1.81 9.43
N GLN A 23 8.23 2.61 9.06
CA GLN A 23 7.65 3.66 9.93
C GLN A 23 6.75 3.07 11.03
N VAL A 24 6.04 1.97 10.77
CA VAL A 24 5.30 1.19 11.77
C VAL A 24 6.27 0.39 12.65
N GLY A 25 7.38 -0.09 12.11
CA GLY A 25 8.49 -0.71 12.85
C GLY A 25 9.35 0.31 13.60
N GLN A 26 9.36 1.56 13.15
CA GLN A 26 9.88 2.75 13.83
C GLN A 26 8.79 3.46 14.65
N ILE A 27 7.64 2.81 14.91
CA ILE A 27 6.94 3.09 16.16
C ILE A 27 7.97 2.70 17.21
N ASP A 28 8.71 3.69 17.66
CA ASP A 28 9.64 3.56 18.76
C ASP A 28 8.77 3.05 19.90
N ALA A 29 8.84 1.75 20.17
CA ALA A 29 7.99 1.09 21.15
C ALA A 29 8.18 1.70 22.55
N ALA A 30 9.21 2.54 22.72
CA ALA A 30 9.48 3.35 23.88
C ALA A 30 8.88 4.78 23.85
N ALA A 31 8.48 5.33 22.70
CA ALA A 31 8.06 6.73 22.57
C ALA A 31 6.66 6.97 22.00
N GLY A 32 6.07 6.03 21.26
CA GLY A 32 4.68 6.15 20.79
C GLY A 32 4.40 7.34 19.87
N GLU A 33 5.41 7.98 19.28
CA GLU A 33 5.23 9.09 18.33
C GLU A 33 5.22 8.57 16.89
N LEU A 34 4.12 8.77 16.18
CA LEU A 34 4.08 8.64 14.72
C LEU A 34 4.58 9.96 14.11
N ALA A 35 5.29 9.90 12.96
CA ALA A 35 5.53 11.10 12.15
C ALA A 35 4.18 11.78 11.78
N ASP A 36 4.17 13.05 11.38
CA ASP A 36 2.92 13.81 11.16
C ASP A 36 1.91 13.13 10.21
N SER A 37 2.32 12.20 9.33
CA SER A 37 1.43 11.39 8.48
C SER A 37 2.08 10.09 7.98
N PRO A 38 2.20 9.02 8.79
CA PRO A 38 2.83 7.76 8.38
C PRO A 38 2.10 7.11 7.17
N TRP A 39 0.80 7.34 7.03
CA TRP A 39 0.00 6.80 5.92
C TRP A 39 0.27 7.48 4.55
N ALA A 40 1.00 8.59 4.51
CA ALA A 40 1.23 9.36 3.29
C ALA A 40 1.94 8.53 2.21
N GLY A 41 3.02 7.83 2.59
CA GLY A 41 3.76 6.99 1.63
C GLY A 41 2.92 5.85 1.03
N LEU A 42 1.95 5.31 1.79
CA LEU A 42 1.04 4.30 1.28
C LEU A 42 0.05 4.89 0.25
N LEU A 43 -0.45 6.11 0.50
CA LEU A 43 -1.31 6.81 -0.45
C LEU A 43 -0.56 7.19 -1.73
N GLU A 44 0.67 7.70 -1.60
CA GLU A 44 1.55 8.05 -2.74
C GLU A 44 1.82 6.84 -3.63
N ALA A 45 2.12 5.68 -3.04
CA ALA A 45 2.33 4.47 -3.80
C ALA A 45 1.06 3.96 -4.49
N ALA A 46 -0.10 4.13 -3.86
CA ALA A 46 -1.37 3.77 -4.47
C ALA A 46 -1.70 4.69 -5.65
N ASP A 47 -1.39 6.00 -5.55
CA ASP A 47 -1.47 6.95 -6.66
C ASP A 47 -0.53 6.57 -7.80
N ALA A 48 0.76 6.39 -7.51
CA ALA A 48 1.77 6.04 -8.52
C ALA A 48 1.40 4.72 -9.25
N THR A 49 0.93 3.71 -8.52
CA THR A 49 0.50 2.44 -9.12
C THR A 49 -0.77 2.61 -9.96
N GLY A 50 -1.71 3.44 -9.49
CA GLY A 50 -2.91 3.80 -10.25
C GLY A 50 -2.59 4.54 -11.55
N GLU A 51 -1.67 5.49 -11.52
CA GLU A 51 -1.20 6.24 -12.68
C GLU A 51 -0.48 5.33 -13.67
N ALA A 52 0.42 4.47 -13.21
CA ALA A 52 1.10 3.50 -14.05
C ALA A 52 0.12 2.54 -14.74
N ALA A 53 -0.92 2.07 -14.03
CA ALA A 53 -1.95 1.23 -14.60
C ALA A 53 -2.81 1.97 -15.65
N ALA A 54 -3.18 3.22 -15.38
CA ALA A 54 -3.88 4.07 -16.35
C ALA A 54 -3.03 4.33 -17.60
N ALA A 55 -1.75 4.62 -17.43
CA ALA A 55 -0.79 4.84 -18.51
C ALA A 55 -0.62 3.60 -19.39
N SER A 56 -0.48 2.40 -18.79
CA SER A 56 -0.39 1.13 -19.53
C SER A 56 -1.64 0.83 -20.36
N VAL A 57 -2.83 1.12 -19.83
CA VAL A 57 -4.09 0.99 -20.60
C VAL A 57 -4.15 2.04 -21.72
N GLY A 58 -3.78 3.29 -21.42
CA GLY A 58 -3.76 4.38 -22.37
C GLY A 58 -2.81 4.12 -23.54
N GLN A 59 -1.62 3.58 -23.27
CA GLN A 59 -0.64 3.21 -24.29
C GLN A 59 -1.20 2.13 -25.21
N ARG A 60 -1.77 1.04 -24.67
CA ARG A 60 -2.40 -0.01 -25.48
C ARG A 60 -3.58 0.51 -26.31
N ALA A 61 -4.33 1.47 -25.78
CA ALA A 61 -5.42 2.10 -26.53
C ALA A 61 -4.89 3.01 -27.66
N ALA A 62 -3.79 3.73 -27.43
CA ALA A 62 -3.13 4.54 -28.46
C ALA A 62 -2.57 3.65 -29.59
N GLU A 63 -1.89 2.56 -29.25
CA GLU A 63 -1.40 1.57 -30.21
C GLU A 63 -2.57 0.99 -31.05
N ALA A 64 -3.67 0.62 -30.40
CA ALA A 64 -4.86 0.13 -31.10
C ALA A 64 -5.53 1.18 -32.01
N GLU A 65 -5.45 2.47 -31.65
CA GLU A 65 -5.96 3.57 -32.47
C GLU A 65 -5.08 3.83 -33.70
N GLU A 66 -3.76 3.67 -33.57
CA GLU A 66 -2.82 3.78 -34.69
C GLU A 66 -3.04 2.68 -35.74
N GLU A 67 -3.41 1.47 -35.30
CA GLU A 67 -3.73 0.32 -36.16
C GLU A 67 -5.15 0.37 -36.74
N ALA A 68 -6.02 1.26 -36.24
CA ALA A 68 -7.42 1.31 -36.67
C ALA A 68 -7.57 1.82 -38.12
N ALA A 69 -8.34 1.10 -38.92
CA ALA A 69 -8.63 1.47 -40.31
C ALA A 69 -9.37 2.81 -40.43
N GLU A 70 -10.26 3.11 -39.48
CA GLU A 70 -11.02 4.37 -39.44
C GLU A 70 -10.59 5.19 -38.23
N ARG A 71 -9.92 6.33 -38.46
CA ARG A 71 -9.33 7.16 -37.38
C ARG A 71 -10.16 8.40 -37.01
N THR A 72 -11.31 8.56 -37.67
CA THR A 72 -12.21 9.71 -37.49
C THR A 72 -13.65 9.23 -37.43
N GLY A 73 -14.58 10.10 -37.03
CA GLY A 73 -16.01 9.75 -37.03
C GLY A 73 -16.48 9.13 -35.72
N LEU A 74 -17.65 8.49 -35.77
CA LEU A 74 -18.37 8.05 -34.59
C LEU A 74 -17.66 6.89 -33.87
N GLU A 75 -17.11 5.95 -34.64
CA GLU A 75 -16.43 4.77 -34.10
C GLU A 75 -15.12 5.13 -33.39
N ALA A 76 -14.34 6.04 -33.96
CA ALA A 76 -13.13 6.58 -33.33
C ALA A 76 -13.44 7.29 -32.01
N ARG A 77 -14.52 8.10 -31.97
CA ARG A 77 -14.97 8.75 -30.72
C ARG A 77 -15.42 7.73 -29.66
N ARG A 78 -16.11 6.67 -30.09
CA ARG A 78 -16.53 5.61 -29.18
C ARG A 78 -15.33 4.87 -28.58
N ARG A 79 -14.35 4.48 -29.41
CA ARG A 79 -13.10 3.85 -28.95
C ARG A 79 -12.33 4.73 -27.97
N ALA A 80 -12.17 6.01 -28.27
CA ALA A 80 -11.52 6.95 -27.36
C ALA A 80 -12.22 7.03 -25.99
N ARG A 81 -13.56 7.07 -25.98
CA ARG A 81 -14.35 7.06 -24.75
C ARG A 81 -14.19 5.76 -23.96
N ASP A 82 -14.28 4.62 -24.65
CA ASP A 82 -14.13 3.30 -24.03
C ASP A 82 -12.72 3.13 -23.44
N ALA A 83 -11.68 3.61 -24.13
CA ALA A 83 -10.30 3.63 -23.66
C ALA A 83 -10.13 4.48 -22.39
N GLU A 84 -10.71 5.69 -22.37
CA GLU A 84 -10.68 6.55 -21.20
C GLU A 84 -11.37 5.88 -19.99
N GLU A 85 -12.53 5.26 -20.21
CA GLU A 85 -13.24 4.55 -19.15
C GLU A 85 -12.45 3.35 -18.63
N LEU A 86 -11.82 2.58 -19.51
CA LEU A 86 -10.95 1.46 -19.14
C LEU A 86 -9.73 1.93 -18.34
N SER A 87 -9.09 3.02 -18.75
CA SER A 87 -7.94 3.61 -18.04
C SER A 87 -8.33 4.06 -16.63
N ARG A 88 -9.46 4.78 -16.49
CA ARG A 88 -10.00 5.19 -15.19
C ARG A 88 -10.34 4.00 -14.29
N ARG A 89 -10.91 2.92 -14.85
CA ARG A 89 -11.22 1.69 -14.09
C ARG A 89 -9.95 0.96 -13.66
N ALA A 90 -8.93 0.91 -14.51
CA ALA A 90 -7.64 0.29 -14.18
C ALA A 90 -6.91 1.04 -13.07
N SER A 91 -6.84 2.37 -13.15
CA SER A 91 -6.27 3.21 -12.10
C SER A 91 -6.94 2.98 -10.75
N ARG A 92 -8.27 3.05 -10.68
CA ARG A 92 -9.01 2.79 -9.43
C ARG A 92 -8.73 1.41 -8.86
N ARG A 93 -8.74 0.37 -9.70
CA ARG A 93 -8.47 -1.01 -9.25
C ARG A 93 -7.05 -1.13 -8.67
N ALA A 94 -6.06 -0.66 -9.41
CA ALA A 94 -4.65 -0.77 -9.02
C ALA A 94 -4.36 0.01 -7.72
N ARG A 95 -4.97 1.19 -7.56
CA ARG A 95 -4.93 1.96 -6.32
C ARG A 95 -5.51 1.17 -5.15
N THR A 96 -6.73 0.64 -5.28
CA THR A 96 -7.38 -0.17 -4.23
C THR A 96 -6.56 -1.40 -3.86
N GLU A 97 -6.04 -2.13 -4.85
CA GLU A 97 -5.19 -3.32 -4.64
C GLU A 97 -3.90 -2.97 -3.89
N THR A 98 -3.31 -1.80 -4.17
CA THR A 98 -2.09 -1.33 -3.49
C THR A 98 -2.36 -1.03 -2.01
N LEU A 99 -3.46 -0.33 -1.71
CA LEU A 99 -3.86 -0.06 -0.32
C LEU A 99 -4.22 -1.35 0.43
N ASP A 100 -4.92 -2.27 -0.23
CA ASP A 100 -5.27 -3.58 0.32
C ASP A 100 -4.02 -4.38 0.71
N LEU A 101 -3.03 -4.44 -0.19
CA LEU A 101 -1.76 -5.11 0.03
C LEU A 101 -0.97 -4.44 1.16
N GLY A 102 -0.84 -3.11 1.16
CA GLY A 102 -0.12 -2.39 2.21
C GLY A 102 -0.68 -2.65 3.60
N LEU A 103 -2.02 -2.63 3.75
CA LEU A 103 -2.66 -2.97 5.03
C LEU A 103 -2.50 -4.45 5.40
N ALA A 104 -2.50 -5.37 4.42
CA ALA A 104 -2.25 -6.78 4.68
C ALA A 104 -0.83 -7.02 5.22
N LEU A 105 0.16 -6.33 4.66
CA LEU A 105 1.56 -6.41 5.12
C LEU A 105 1.73 -5.87 6.54
N VAL A 106 1.10 -4.73 6.86
CA VAL A 106 1.12 -4.15 8.21
C VAL A 106 0.47 -5.09 9.23
N ALA A 107 -0.66 -5.72 8.87
CA ALA A 107 -1.30 -6.71 9.73
C ALA A 107 -0.41 -7.95 9.95
N ALA A 108 0.29 -8.41 8.90
CA ALA A 108 1.24 -9.53 9.00
C ALA A 108 2.40 -9.18 9.93
N TRP A 109 2.98 -7.99 9.81
CA TRP A 109 4.04 -7.49 10.69
C TRP A 109 3.62 -7.48 12.16
N LEU A 110 2.46 -6.91 12.48
CA LEU A 110 1.94 -6.84 13.84
C LEU A 110 1.64 -8.23 14.42
N ARG A 111 1.19 -9.17 13.57
CA ARG A 111 0.99 -10.57 13.94
C ARG A 111 2.32 -11.27 14.22
N ASP A 112 3.36 -11.02 13.42
CA ASP A 112 4.69 -11.59 13.62
C ASP A 112 5.37 -11.01 14.87
N LEU A 113 5.16 -9.73 15.17
CA LEU A 113 5.60 -9.09 16.39
C LEU A 113 4.96 -9.73 17.63
N ALA A 114 3.65 -10.02 17.56
CA ALA A 114 2.96 -10.75 18.62
C ALA A 114 3.52 -12.17 18.81
N ALA A 115 3.73 -12.93 17.72
CA ALA A 115 4.30 -14.28 17.80
C ALA A 115 5.72 -14.27 18.40
N THR A 116 6.54 -13.32 17.98
CA THR A 116 7.91 -13.14 18.48
C THR A 116 7.91 -12.79 19.97
N GLY A 117 7.05 -11.87 20.40
CA GLY A 117 6.91 -11.51 21.81
C GLY A 117 6.28 -12.59 22.69
N GLU A 118 5.51 -13.53 22.12
CA GLU A 118 5.06 -14.76 22.81
C GLU A 118 6.14 -15.86 22.83
N GLY A 119 7.34 -15.62 22.27
CA GLY A 119 8.46 -16.55 22.26
C GLY A 119 8.40 -17.60 21.15
N ALA A 120 7.65 -17.33 20.08
CA ALA A 120 7.53 -18.19 18.89
C ALA A 120 7.98 -17.47 17.60
N PRO A 121 9.23 -16.96 17.52
CA PRO A 121 9.77 -16.28 16.35
C PRO A 121 9.76 -17.14 15.08
N GLU A 122 9.82 -18.46 15.21
CA GLU A 122 9.76 -19.41 14.10
C GLU A 122 8.42 -19.43 13.36
N LEU A 123 7.37 -18.83 13.95
CA LEU A 123 6.05 -18.68 13.32
C LEU A 123 5.90 -17.38 12.52
N ALA A 124 6.91 -16.50 12.55
CA ALA A 124 6.90 -15.25 11.81
C ALA A 124 6.94 -15.50 10.29
N LEU A 125 6.08 -14.79 9.56
CA LEU A 125 6.10 -14.80 8.09
C LEU A 125 7.27 -13.98 7.54
N THR A 126 7.65 -12.91 8.25
CA THR A 126 8.67 -11.94 7.85
C THR A 126 10.08 -12.39 8.30
N CYS A 127 10.48 -13.59 7.86
CA CYS A 127 11.71 -14.24 8.30
C CYS A 127 12.98 -13.48 7.87
N ASP A 128 12.92 -12.70 6.79
CA ASP A 128 13.99 -11.83 6.31
C ASP A 128 14.25 -10.62 7.22
N ARG A 129 13.30 -10.29 8.11
CA ARG A 129 13.40 -9.18 9.09
C ARG A 129 13.27 -9.66 10.54
N LEU A 130 13.56 -10.93 10.80
CA LEU A 130 13.37 -11.53 12.13
C LEU A 130 14.16 -10.79 13.22
N ALA A 131 15.39 -10.37 12.94
CA ALA A 131 16.21 -9.63 13.90
C ALA A 131 15.58 -8.29 14.32
N GLU A 132 14.86 -7.63 13.41
CA GLU A 132 14.14 -6.39 13.69
C GLU A 132 12.90 -6.66 14.55
N LEU A 133 12.14 -7.72 14.23
CA LEU A 133 11.01 -8.18 15.03
C LEU A 133 11.43 -8.54 16.47
N GLU A 134 12.53 -9.28 16.63
CA GLU A 134 13.07 -9.67 17.93
C GLU A 134 13.50 -8.45 18.75
N SER A 135 14.14 -7.46 18.11
CA SER A 135 14.53 -6.20 18.77
C SER A 135 13.33 -5.41 19.29
N LEU A 136 12.21 -5.41 18.55
CA LEU A 136 11.00 -4.67 18.91
C LEU A 136 10.10 -5.43 19.89
N ALA A 137 10.09 -6.76 19.84
CA ALA A 137 9.21 -7.60 20.64
C ALA A 137 9.39 -7.41 22.15
N GLY A 138 10.59 -7.05 22.60
CA GLY A 138 10.86 -6.75 24.02
C GLY A 138 10.16 -5.51 24.56
N GLY A 139 9.72 -4.59 23.70
CA GLY A 139 9.07 -3.33 24.07
C GLY A 139 7.55 -3.31 23.93
N VAL A 140 6.94 -4.36 23.37
CA VAL A 140 5.51 -4.37 23.02
C VAL A 140 4.79 -5.55 23.66
N ASP A 141 3.65 -5.29 24.33
CA ASP A 141 2.77 -6.36 24.81
C ASP A 141 2.22 -7.17 23.61
N PRO A 142 2.51 -8.49 23.54
CA PRO A 142 2.09 -9.32 22.42
C PRO A 142 0.57 -9.33 22.21
N ARG A 143 -0.23 -9.17 23.27
CA ARG A 143 -1.69 -9.11 23.18
C ARG A 143 -2.15 -7.85 22.46
N ARG A 144 -1.45 -6.74 22.65
CA ARG A 144 -1.72 -5.46 21.99
C ARG A 144 -1.29 -5.50 20.53
N ALA A 145 -0.14 -6.09 20.23
CA ALA A 145 0.30 -6.32 18.85
C ALA A 145 -0.73 -7.17 18.06
N ARG A 146 -1.25 -8.25 18.66
CA ARG A 146 -2.34 -9.03 18.05
C ARG A 146 -3.60 -8.19 17.83
N ARG A 147 -4.00 -7.39 18.81
CA ARG A 147 -5.19 -6.53 18.69
C ARG A 147 -5.00 -5.43 17.64
N ALA A 148 -3.78 -4.94 17.47
CA ALA A 148 -3.40 -3.99 16.44
C ALA A 148 -3.52 -4.62 15.05
N ALA A 149 -3.04 -5.86 14.86
CA ALA A 149 -3.22 -6.60 13.63
C ALA A 149 -4.71 -6.79 13.26
N GLU A 150 -5.55 -7.14 14.25
CA GLU A 150 -7.00 -7.25 14.06
C GLU A 150 -7.65 -5.93 13.63
N LEU A 151 -7.22 -4.81 14.22
CA LEU A 151 -7.68 -3.47 13.89
C LEU A 151 -7.35 -3.11 12.44
N VAL A 152 -6.10 -3.35 12.00
CA VAL A 152 -5.66 -3.11 10.61
C VAL A 152 -6.50 -3.94 9.65
N MET A 153 -6.71 -5.22 9.95
CA MET A 153 -7.54 -6.10 9.12
C MET A 153 -9.01 -5.66 9.06
N ASP A 154 -9.56 -5.08 10.14
CA ASP A 154 -10.90 -4.52 10.11
C ASP A 154 -10.99 -3.25 9.25
N THR A 155 -10.01 -2.36 9.36
CA THR A 155 -9.90 -1.18 8.49
C THR A 155 -9.78 -1.59 7.02
N ARG A 156 -8.92 -2.57 6.72
CA ARG A 156 -8.75 -3.13 5.37
C ARG A 156 -10.07 -3.61 4.77
N ARG A 157 -10.86 -4.40 5.52
CA ARG A 157 -12.19 -4.87 5.07
C ARG A 157 -13.17 -3.74 4.78
N ARG A 158 -13.08 -2.64 5.52
CA ARG A 158 -13.98 -1.48 5.38
C ARG A 158 -13.51 -0.49 4.33
N LEU A 159 -12.24 -0.52 3.94
CA LEU A 159 -11.64 0.46 3.03
C LEU A 159 -12.39 0.54 1.69
N GLY A 160 -12.82 -0.61 1.15
CA GLY A 160 -13.58 -0.67 -0.10
C GLY A 160 -14.98 -0.04 -0.06
N VAL A 161 -15.50 0.34 1.11
CA VAL A 161 -16.79 1.02 1.28
C VAL A 161 -16.65 2.42 1.89
N ASN A 162 -15.44 2.88 2.18
CA ASN A 162 -15.19 4.17 2.84
C ASN A 162 -15.19 5.34 1.84
N VAL A 163 -15.83 6.44 2.24
CA VAL A 163 -15.98 7.66 1.43
C VAL A 163 -14.65 8.44 1.32
N SER A 164 -13.71 8.23 2.24
CA SER A 164 -12.36 8.81 2.21
C SER A 164 -11.32 7.80 2.72
N GLU A 165 -10.43 7.36 1.84
CA GLU A 165 -9.31 6.46 2.16
C GLU A 165 -8.33 7.13 3.13
N THR A 166 -8.00 8.40 2.91
CA THR A 166 -7.10 9.19 3.75
C THR A 166 -7.58 9.24 5.20
N LEU A 167 -8.84 9.59 5.42
CA LEU A 167 -9.40 9.68 6.78
C LEU A 167 -9.43 8.31 7.47
N ALA A 168 -9.67 7.24 6.72
CA ALA A 168 -9.65 5.89 7.27
C ALA A 168 -8.24 5.48 7.72
N LEU A 169 -7.21 5.84 6.96
CA LEU A 169 -5.80 5.56 7.31
C LEU A 169 -5.30 6.43 8.45
N GLU A 170 -5.66 7.72 8.47
CA GLU A 170 -5.38 8.64 9.57
C GLU A 170 -5.98 8.13 10.89
N ALA A 171 -7.27 7.78 10.87
CA ALA A 171 -7.95 7.23 12.04
C ALA A 171 -7.36 5.88 12.48
N LEU A 172 -6.88 5.05 11.53
CA LEU A 172 -6.19 3.82 11.86
C LEU A 172 -4.88 4.10 12.59
N ALA A 173 -4.07 5.04 12.10
CA ALA A 173 -2.78 5.39 12.67
C ALA A 173 -2.90 5.88 14.12
N TYR A 174 -3.78 6.86 14.41
CA TYR A 174 -4.02 7.31 15.79
C TYR A 174 -4.49 6.18 16.72
N ARG A 175 -5.29 5.24 16.21
CA ARG A 175 -5.77 4.10 17.01
C ARG A 175 -4.66 3.07 17.27
N LEU A 176 -3.73 2.90 16.34
CA LEU A 176 -2.55 2.04 16.52
C LEU A 176 -1.59 2.66 17.53
N GLU A 177 -1.33 3.96 17.42
CA GLU A 177 -0.51 4.73 18.37
C GLU A 177 -1.02 4.57 19.80
N PHE A 178 -2.31 4.85 20.03
CA PHE A 178 -2.93 4.69 21.33
C PHE A 178 -2.86 3.24 21.86
N LEU A 179 -3.03 2.26 20.97
CA LEU A 179 -3.04 0.85 21.37
C LEU A 179 -1.64 0.34 21.75
N LEU A 180 -0.59 0.83 21.07
CA LEU A 180 0.78 0.36 21.22
C LEU A 180 1.63 1.21 22.18
N GLY A 181 1.29 2.48 22.41
CA GLY A 181 2.08 3.42 23.22
C GLY A 181 1.85 3.39 24.75
N HIS A 182 1.20 2.35 25.27
CA HIS A 182 0.91 2.17 26.70
C HIS A 182 1.24 0.75 27.15
#